data_AF-A0A8C6GGA8-F1
#
_entry.id   AF-A0A8C6GGA8-F1
#
_cell.length_a   1.000
_cell.length_b   1.000
_cell.length_c   1.000
_cell.angle_alpha   90.00
_cell.angle_beta   90.00
_cell.angle_gamma   90.00
#
_symmetry.space_group_name_H-M   'P 1'
#
loop_
_entity.id
_entity.type
_entity.pdbx_description
1 polymer ?
#
loop_
_entity_poly.entity_id
_entity_poly.type
_entity_poly.pdbx_seq_one_letter_code
_entity_poly.pdbx_strand_id
1 'polypeptide(L)'
;MCKSPTGLRLLFKAVWREWKAQSEEKRKAEKGWLAGCTYDAREAFQEFFGRGHEDTMADQEANRHGRSGKDPNYYRPPGLPDKY
;
A
#
# COMPACT_ATOMS: atom_id res chain seq x y z
N MET A 1 -11.67 0.78 -56.31
CA MET A 1 -11.09 -0.17 -55.33
C MET A 1 -11.87 -0.07 -54.02
N CYS A 2 -12.86 -0.93 -53.78
CA CYS A 2 -13.53 -1.01 -52.47
C CYS A 2 -12.63 -1.78 -51.49
N LYS A 3 -12.22 -1.14 -50.38
CA LYS A 3 -11.54 -1.86 -49.29
C LYS A 3 -12.54 -2.87 -48.70
N SER A 4 -12.12 -4.13 -48.51
CA SER A 4 -13.03 -5.16 -47.98
C SER A 4 -13.50 -4.81 -46.56
N PRO A 5 -14.73 -5.20 -46.16
CA PRO A 5 -15.30 -4.90 -44.83
C PRO A 5 -14.41 -5.37 -43.67
N THR A 6 -13.57 -6.37 -43.92
CA THR A 6 -12.65 -6.97 -42.96
C THR A 6 -11.50 -6.04 -42.59
N GLY A 7 -10.99 -5.25 -43.54
CA GLY A 7 -9.85 -4.35 -43.30
C GLY A 7 -10.17 -3.20 -42.34
N LEU A 8 -11.36 -2.61 -42.47
CA LEU A 8 -11.80 -1.52 -41.59
C LEU A 8 -12.03 -1.99 -40.15
N ARG A 9 -12.55 -3.21 -40.00
CA ARG A 9 -12.82 -3.82 -38.68
C ARG A 9 -11.53 -4.20 -37.96
N LEU A 10 -10.49 -4.60 -38.69
CA LEU A 10 -9.17 -4.86 -38.13
C LEU A 10 -8.46 -3.57 -37.69
N LEU A 11 -8.55 -2.50 -38.49
CA LEU A 11 -8.02 -1.19 -38.12
C LEU A 11 -8.69 -0.64 -36.86
N PHE A 12 -10.03 -0.71 -36.77
CA PHE A 12 -10.74 -0.29 -35.57
C PHE A 12 -10.33 -1.09 -34.33
N LYS A 13 -10.17 -2.41 -34.45
CA LYS A 13 -9.67 -3.25 -33.36
C LYS A 13 -8.25 -2.89 -32.94
N ALA A 14 -7.37 -2.56 -33.89
CA ALA A 14 -6.00 -2.15 -33.59
C ALA A 14 -5.98 -0.82 -32.82
N VAL A 15 -6.70 0.18 -33.32
CA VAL A 15 -6.83 1.49 -32.67
C VAL A 15 -7.45 1.37 -31.27
N TRP A 16 -8.48 0.55 -31.11
CA TRP A 16 -9.11 0.31 -29.82
C TRP A 16 -8.14 -0.33 -28.81
N ARG A 17 -7.34 -1.31 -29.23
CA ARG A 17 -6.34 -1.97 -28.39
C ARG A 17 -5.27 -0.98 -27.92
N GLU A 18 -4.81 -0.13 -28.83
CA GLU A 18 -3.79 0.87 -28.52
C GLU A 18 -4.32 1.95 -27.58
N TRP A 19 -5.53 2.44 -27.81
CA TRP A 19 -6.21 3.35 -26.89
C TRP A 19 -6.39 2.74 -25.49
N LYS A 20 -6.78 1.46 -25.42
CA LYS A 20 -6.90 0.72 -24.16
C LYS A 20 -5.56 0.59 -23.44
N ALA A 21 -4.48 0.27 -24.15
CA ALA A 21 -3.14 0.16 -23.58
C ALA A 21 -2.67 1.49 -22.97
N GLN A 22 -2.78 2.59 -23.71
CA GLN A 22 -2.44 3.93 -23.22
C GLN A 22 -3.28 4.33 -22.00
N SER A 23 -4.57 3.99 -22.00
CA SER A 23 -5.47 4.26 -20.87
C SER A 23 -5.09 3.48 -19.61
N GLU A 24 -4.63 2.24 -19.77
CA GLU A 24 -4.17 1.40 -18.64
C GLU A 24 -2.84 1.87 -18.06
N GLU A 25 -1.92 2.34 -18.89
CA GLU A 25 -0.66 2.95 -18.46
C GLU A 25 -0.91 4.23 -17.64
N LYS A 26 -1.77 5.13 -18.14
CA LYS A 26 -2.17 6.34 -17.40
C LYS A 26 -2.75 5.99 -16.03
N ARG A 27 -3.68 5.04 -15.98
CA ARG A 27 -4.30 4.58 -14.72
C ARG A 27 -3.28 3.94 -13.77
N LYS A 28 -2.25 3.25 -14.28
CA LYS A 28 -1.16 2.69 -13.46
C LYS A 28 -0.28 3.80 -12.89
N ALA A 29 0.08 4.79 -13.69
CA ALA A 29 0.87 5.95 -13.26
C ALA A 29 0.12 6.75 -12.17
N GLU A 30 -1.17 7.03 -12.37
CA GLU A 30 -2.01 7.72 -11.38
C GLU A 30 -2.07 6.97 -10.06
N LYS A 31 -2.28 5.64 -10.10
CA LYS A 31 -2.28 4.80 -8.88
C LYS A 31 -0.92 4.79 -8.19
N GLY A 32 0.18 4.76 -8.95
CA GLY A 32 1.53 4.82 -8.41
C GLY A 32 1.81 6.14 -7.70
N TRP A 33 1.40 7.26 -8.31
CA TRP A 33 1.52 8.60 -7.73
C TRP A 33 0.67 8.76 -6.46
N LEU A 34 -0.61 8.36 -6.50
CA LEU A 34 -1.49 8.37 -5.32
C LEU A 34 -0.95 7.49 -4.18
N ALA A 35 -0.42 6.31 -4.50
CA ALA A 35 0.21 5.44 -3.52
C ALA A 35 1.43 6.14 -2.90
N GLY A 36 2.33 6.70 -3.71
CA GLY A 36 3.49 7.49 -3.26
C GLY A 36 3.08 8.59 -2.28
N CYS A 37 2.14 9.47 -2.66
CA CYS A 37 1.66 10.55 -1.79
C CYS A 37 1.07 10.04 -0.47
N THR A 38 0.44 8.86 -0.47
CA THR A 38 -0.14 8.28 0.75
C THR A 38 0.95 7.70 1.67
N TYR A 39 1.99 7.09 1.09
CA TYR A 39 3.15 6.60 1.86
C TYR A 39 3.96 7.76 2.44
N ASP A 40 4.25 8.78 1.64
CA ASP A 40 4.97 9.98 2.08
C ASP A 40 4.21 10.71 3.19
N ALA A 41 2.88 10.85 3.04
CA ALA A 41 2.04 11.44 4.09
C ALA A 41 1.99 10.57 5.36
N ARG A 42 1.99 9.24 5.23
CA ARG A 42 2.02 8.32 6.38
C ARG A 42 3.37 8.35 7.09
N GLU A 43 4.47 8.50 6.37
CA GLU A 43 5.82 8.63 6.93
C GLU A 43 5.97 9.97 7.64
N ALA A 44 5.60 11.08 6.98
CA ALA A 44 5.60 12.41 7.59
C ALA A 44 4.69 12.50 8.82
N PHE A 45 3.53 11.84 8.80
CA PHE A 45 2.65 11.76 9.97
C PHE A 45 3.25 10.94 11.10
N GLN A 46 3.97 9.85 10.80
CA GLN A 46 4.70 9.09 11.81
C GLN A 46 5.86 9.89 12.40
N GLU A 47 6.65 10.60 11.60
CA GLU A 47 7.72 11.47 12.09
C GLU A 47 7.19 12.63 12.94
N PHE A 48 6.05 13.21 12.56
CA PHE A 48 5.44 14.33 13.27
C PHE A 48 4.74 13.91 14.57
N PHE A 49 4.18 12.70 14.65
CA PHE A 49 3.40 12.21 15.81
C PHE A 49 4.07 11.08 16.62
N GLY A 50 5.21 10.52 16.21
CA GLY A 50 5.88 9.43 16.94
C GLY A 50 7.40 9.51 16.81
N ARG A 51 8.19 9.57 17.88
CA ARG A 51 8.02 8.97 19.21
C ARG A 51 8.79 9.79 20.24
N GLY A 52 8.22 9.99 21.43
CA GLY A 52 9.03 10.40 22.57
C GLY A 52 10.13 9.36 22.82
N HIS A 53 11.32 9.82 23.22
CA HIS A 53 12.46 8.93 23.51
C HIS A 53 12.10 7.81 24.50
N GLU A 54 11.17 8.08 25.41
CA GLU A 54 10.68 7.15 26.44
C GLU A 54 9.80 6.02 25.86
N ASP A 55 8.87 6.31 24.95
CA ASP A 55 8.04 5.30 24.26
C ASP A 55 8.90 4.33 23.44
N THR A 56 10.02 4.82 22.91
CA THR A 56 10.92 4.01 22.10
C THR A 56 11.65 2.95 22.92
N MET A 57 11.98 3.22 24.20
CA MET A 57 12.64 2.25 25.06
C MET A 57 11.68 1.15 25.54
N ALA A 58 10.46 1.52 25.93
CA ALA A 58 9.42 0.57 26.35
C ALA A 58 9.07 -0.39 25.20
N ASP A 59 8.93 0.14 23.98
CA ASP A 59 8.70 -0.67 22.78
C ASP A 59 9.87 -1.62 22.51
N GLN A 60 11.11 -1.17 22.68
CA GLN A 60 12.28 -2.03 22.51
C GLN A 60 12.33 -3.15 23.56
N GLU A 61 11.96 -2.87 24.80
CA GLU A 61 11.90 -3.86 25.86
C GLU A 61 10.84 -4.93 25.58
N ALA A 62 9.62 -4.50 25.22
CA ALA A 62 8.54 -5.40 24.85
C ALA A 62 8.90 -6.29 23.65
N ASN A 63 9.56 -5.70 22.63
CA ASN A 63 10.06 -6.44 21.47
C ASN A 63 11.15 -7.46 21.83
N ARG A 64 12.07 -7.12 22.75
CA ARG A 64 13.11 -8.06 23.23
C ARG A 64 12.49 -9.20 24.04
N HIS A 65 11.53 -8.89 24.90
CA HIS A 65 10.82 -9.86 25.73
C HIS A 65 10.08 -10.89 24.87
N GLY A 66 9.28 -10.43 23.89
CA GLY A 66 8.58 -11.32 22.97
C GLY A 66 9.52 -12.18 22.12
N ARG A 67 10.61 -11.60 21.57
CA ARG A 67 11.61 -12.37 20.80
C ARG A 67 12.35 -13.41 21.63
N SER A 68 12.50 -13.19 22.93
CA SER A 68 13.14 -14.17 23.83
C SER A 68 12.24 -15.34 24.21
N GLY A 69 10.99 -15.38 23.71
CA GLY A 69 10.03 -16.45 24.01
C GLY A 69 9.40 -16.36 25.39
N LYS A 70 9.52 -15.20 26.07
CA LYS A 70 8.87 -14.95 27.36
C LYS A 70 7.39 -14.64 27.15
N ASP A 71 6.59 -14.82 28.21
CA ASP A 71 5.14 -14.63 28.18
C ASP A 71 4.75 -13.21 27.72
N PRO A 72 4.04 -13.06 26.59
CA PRO A 72 3.55 -11.77 26.11
C PRO A 72 2.57 -11.10 27.08
N ASN A 73 1.89 -11.87 27.94
CA ASN A 73 0.94 -11.33 28.90
C ASN A 73 1.61 -10.50 30.02
N TYR A 74 2.94 -10.51 30.10
CA TYR A 74 3.69 -9.62 31.00
C TYR A 74 3.34 -8.14 30.80
N TYR A 75 2.98 -7.73 29.58
CA TYR A 75 2.54 -6.36 29.26
C TYR A 75 1.02 -6.23 29.08
N ARG A 76 0.23 -7.25 29.46
CA ARG A 76 -1.23 -7.24 29.29
C ARG A 76 -1.86 -6.20 30.23
N PRO A 77 -2.58 -5.18 29.72
CA PRO A 77 -3.28 -4.24 30.58
C PRO A 77 -4.50 -4.91 31.24
N PRO A 78 -4.89 -4.47 32.45
CA PRO A 78 -6.06 -4.99 33.13
C PRO A 78 -7.33 -4.70 32.31
N GLY A 79 -8.20 -5.71 32.18
CA GLY A 79 -9.46 -5.61 31.44
C GLY A 79 -9.38 -5.92 29.94
N LEU A 80 -8.22 -6.30 29.41
CA LEU A 80 -8.11 -6.75 28.03
C LEU A 80 -8.83 -8.11 27.85
N PRO A 81 -9.83 -8.23 26.95
CA PRO A 81 -10.57 -9.48 26.75
C PRO A 81 -9.65 -10.64 26.38
N ASP A 82 -9.92 -11.82 26.93
CA ASP A 82 -9.06 -13.03 26.80
C ASP A 82 -8.78 -13.48 25.36
N LYS A 83 -9.60 -13.04 24.40
CA LYS A 83 -9.38 -13.32 22.97
C LYS A 83 -8.16 -12.61 22.36
N TYR A 84 -7.58 -11.66 23.08
CA TYR A 84 -6.41 -10.86 22.69
C TYR A 84 -5.21 -11.23 23.53
#